data_AF-A0A395D221-F1
#
_entry.id   AF-A0A395D221-F1
#
_cell.length_a   1.000
_cell.length_b   1.000
_cell.length_c   1.000
_cell.angle_alpha   90.00
_cell.angle_beta   90.00
_cell.angle_gamma   90.00
#
_symmetry.space_group_name_H-M   'P 1'
#
loop_
_entity.id
_entity.type
_entity.pdbx_description
1 polymer ?
#
loop_
_entity_poly.entity_id
_entity_poly.type
_entity_poly.pdbx_seq_one_letter_code
_entity_poly.pdbx_strand_id
1 'polypeptide(L)'
;MSRPPLKILIAAGLVALAGSSWFFVFRRVPACSGDGKYMATAQQCRAYGIDARICAEAVEKARAFVLRVAPKSETSLACELAYAECFETPQGGFAPSPSFCLRSPGSSDPAEVRYLEYVSDRMNRRKTREVRVD
;
A
#
# COMPACT_ATOMS: atom_id res chain seq x y z
N MET A 1 -22.59 42.34 -25.07
CA MET A 1 -21.97 41.33 -24.19
C MET A 1 -21.44 42.03 -22.95
N SER A 2 -22.09 41.89 -21.79
CA SER A 2 -21.62 42.47 -20.53
C SER A 2 -20.41 41.70 -20.03
N ARG A 3 -19.30 42.40 -19.80
CA ARG A 3 -18.07 41.80 -19.25
C ARG A 3 -18.35 41.39 -17.79
N PRO A 4 -18.07 40.13 -17.41
CA PRO A 4 -18.27 39.69 -16.05
C PRO A 4 -17.39 40.52 -15.10
N PRO A 5 -17.90 40.93 -13.92
CA PRO A 5 -17.13 41.73 -12.98
C PRO A 5 -15.91 40.95 -12.49
N LEU A 6 -14.76 41.64 -12.41
CA LEU A 6 -13.45 41.07 -12.08
C LEU A 6 -13.46 40.19 -10.82
N LYS A 7 -14.29 40.53 -9.83
CA LYS A 7 -14.46 39.75 -8.59
C LYS A 7 -15.00 38.34 -8.84
N ILE A 8 -15.90 38.17 -9.82
CA ILE A 8 -16.43 36.85 -10.20
C ILE A 8 -15.36 36.03 -10.92
N LEU A 9 -14.51 36.66 -11.75
CA LEU A 9 -13.39 35.97 -12.40
C LEU A 9 -12.34 35.50 -11.38
N ILE A 10 -12.03 36.32 -10.37
CA ILE A 10 -11.10 35.95 -9.30
C ILE A 10 -11.68 34.84 -8.42
N ALA A 11 -12.95 34.94 -8.03
CA ALA A 11 -13.63 33.91 -7.24
C ALA A 11 -13.72 32.58 -7.99
N ALA A 12 -14.10 32.61 -9.28
CA ALA A 12 -14.13 31.42 -10.13
C ALA A 12 -12.74 30.81 -10.32
N GLY A 13 -11.70 31.64 -10.48
CA GLY A 13 -10.31 31.18 -10.54
C GLY A 13 -9.85 30.48 -9.26
N LEU A 14 -10.19 31.04 -8.09
CA LEU A 14 -9.85 30.44 -6.79
C LEU A 14 -10.60 29.13 -6.55
N VAL A 15 -11.89 29.05 -6.91
CA VAL A 15 -12.67 27.80 -6.80
C VAL A 15 -12.15 26.74 -7.77
N ALA A 16 -11.78 27.12 -9.00
CA ALA A 16 -11.18 26.18 -9.95
C ALA A 16 -9.81 25.67 -9.48
N LEU A 17 -8.98 26.52 -8.88
CA LEU A 17 -7.67 26.14 -8.32
C LEU A 17 -7.81 25.25 -7.07
N ALA A 18 -8.76 25.55 -6.18
CA ALA A 18 -9.04 24.73 -5.00
C ALA A 18 -9.69 23.40 -5.35
N GLY A 19 -10.61 23.37 -6.32
CA GLY A 19 -11.26 22.15 -6.79
C GLY A 19 -10.32 21.23 -7.56
N SER A 20 -9.42 21.78 -8.38
CA SER A 20 -8.43 20.99 -9.12
C SER A 20 -7.37 20.38 -8.21
N SER A 21 -6.85 21.12 -7.22
CA SER A 21 -5.89 20.55 -6.26
C SER A 21 -6.49 19.39 -5.47
N TRP A 22 -7.75 19.51 -5.03
CA TRP A 22 -8.46 18.46 -4.31
C TRP A 22 -8.67 17.20 -5.17
N PHE A 23 -9.05 17.39 -6.44
CA PHE A 23 -9.27 16.31 -7.39
C PHE A 23 -7.98 15.54 -7.72
N PHE A 24 -6.84 16.22 -7.89
CA PHE A 24 -5.56 15.57 -8.18
C PHE A 24 -4.92 14.89 -6.96
N VAL A 25 -5.16 15.38 -5.75
CA VAL A 25 -4.65 14.74 -4.51
C VAL A 25 -5.44 13.47 -4.19
N PHE A 26 -6.78 13.49 -4.29
CA PHE A 26 -7.60 12.31 -3.97
C PHE A 26 -7.58 11.23 -5.04
N ARG A 27 -7.37 11.57 -6.32
CA ARG A 27 -7.27 10.58 -7.40
C ARG A 27 -6.01 9.72 -7.33
N ARG A 28 -4.95 10.18 -6.64
CA ARG A 28 -3.65 9.48 -6.64
C ARG A 28 -3.57 8.34 -5.64
N VAL A 29 -4.29 8.37 -4.53
CA VAL A 29 -4.15 7.35 -3.48
C VAL A 29 -5.20 6.24 -3.68
N PRO A 30 -4.81 5.05 -4.17
CA PRO A 30 -5.75 3.95 -4.30
C PRO A 30 -6.04 3.37 -2.91
N ALA A 31 -7.19 3.72 -2.34
CA ALA A 31 -7.75 3.01 -1.19
C ALA A 31 -8.32 1.65 -1.63
N CYS A 32 -8.50 0.70 -0.71
CA CYS A 32 -8.92 -0.67 -1.03
C CYS A 32 -10.36 -0.82 -1.54
N SER A 33 -11.07 0.28 -1.80
CA SER A 33 -12.40 0.23 -2.42
C SER A 33 -12.28 0.12 -3.95
N GLY A 34 -12.78 -0.98 -4.51
CA GLY A 34 -12.81 -1.23 -5.95
C GLY A 34 -11.53 -1.93 -6.44
N ASP A 35 -10.59 -1.16 -7.00
CA ASP A 35 -9.32 -1.61 -7.60
C ASP A 35 -8.09 -1.09 -6.83
N GLY A 36 -8.14 -1.15 -5.50
CA GLY A 36 -7.05 -0.69 -4.64
C GLY A 36 -5.73 -1.39 -4.97
N LYS A 37 -4.63 -0.65 -5.08
CA LYS A 37 -3.32 -1.21 -5.39
C LYS A 37 -2.63 -1.65 -4.12
N TYR A 38 -2.19 -2.90 -4.08
CA TYR A 38 -1.34 -3.40 -3.00
C TYR A 38 0.07 -2.80 -3.12
N MET A 39 0.65 -2.53 -1.95
CA MET A 39 1.96 -1.93 -1.77
C MET A 39 2.75 -2.78 -0.78
N ALA A 40 3.97 -3.16 -1.14
CA ALA A 40 4.91 -3.84 -0.27
C ALA A 40 6.06 -2.92 0.17
N THR A 41 6.39 -1.90 -0.64
CA THR A 41 7.56 -1.05 -0.40
C THR A 41 7.25 0.45 -0.42
N ALA A 42 8.10 1.24 0.25
CA ALA A 42 8.03 2.69 0.23
C ALA A 42 8.22 3.31 -1.18
N GLN A 43 8.87 2.59 -2.09
CA GLN A 43 8.95 3.00 -3.50
C GLN A 43 7.60 2.84 -4.22
N GLN A 44 6.90 1.74 -3.99
CA GLN A 44 5.57 1.51 -4.57
C GLN A 44 4.56 2.56 -4.05
N CYS A 45 4.59 2.89 -2.77
CA CYS A 45 3.77 3.98 -2.23
C CYS A 45 4.05 5.33 -2.92
N ARG A 46 5.33 5.67 -3.14
CA ARG A 46 5.72 6.91 -3.83
C ARG A 46 5.26 6.91 -5.28
N ALA A 47 5.34 5.77 -5.97
CA ALA A 47 4.81 5.63 -7.33
C ALA A 47 3.28 5.87 -7.39
N TYR A 48 2.57 5.59 -6.31
CA TYR A 48 1.15 5.91 -6.15
C TYR A 48 0.88 7.29 -5.53
N GLY A 49 1.90 8.14 -5.37
CA GLY A 49 1.73 9.50 -4.88
C GLY A 49 1.28 9.59 -3.42
N ILE A 50 1.53 8.56 -2.61
CA ILE A 50 1.28 8.57 -1.16
C ILE A 50 2.46 9.26 -0.46
N ASP A 51 2.14 10.06 0.55
CA ASP A 51 3.14 10.70 1.40
C ASP A 51 4.09 9.67 2.04
N ALA A 52 5.39 9.98 2.05
CA ALA A 52 6.41 9.05 2.51
C ALA A 52 6.24 8.67 4.00
N ARG A 53 5.76 9.60 4.84
CA ARG A 53 5.53 9.35 6.27
C ARG A 53 4.34 8.42 6.46
N ILE A 54 3.24 8.65 5.76
CA ILE A 54 2.04 7.79 5.81
C ILE A 54 2.39 6.37 5.36
N CYS A 55 3.18 6.23 4.29
CA CYS A 55 3.60 4.91 3.82
C CYS A 55 4.54 4.21 4.81
N ALA A 56 5.51 4.92 5.39
CA ALA A 56 6.41 4.32 6.37
C ALA A 56 5.62 3.80 7.59
N GLU A 57 4.67 4.58 8.10
CA GLU A 57 3.78 4.14 9.17
C GLU A 57 2.93 2.93 8.76
N ALA A 58 2.39 2.91 7.54
CA ALA A 58 1.57 1.81 7.05
C ALA A 58 2.36 0.52 6.88
N VAL A 59 3.60 0.60 6.37
CA VAL A 59 4.53 -0.54 6.26
C VAL A 59 4.81 -1.12 7.65
N GLU A 60 5.13 -0.27 8.63
CA GLU A 60 5.44 -0.73 9.98
C GLU A 60 4.21 -1.32 10.68
N LYS A 61 3.03 -0.73 10.49
CA LYS A 61 1.75 -1.32 10.96
C LYS A 61 1.47 -2.67 10.32
N ALA A 62 1.67 -2.81 9.00
CA ALA A 62 1.47 -4.07 8.29
C ALA A 62 2.47 -5.15 8.72
N ARG A 63 3.74 -4.79 8.93
CA ARG A 63 4.76 -5.69 9.48
C ARG A 63 4.42 -6.13 10.89
N ALA A 64 4.05 -5.19 11.76
CA ALA A 64 3.64 -5.49 13.12
C ALA A 64 2.42 -6.41 13.16
N PHE A 65 1.49 -6.28 12.21
CA PHE A 65 0.36 -7.18 12.05
C PHE A 65 0.83 -8.59 11.65
N VAL A 66 1.61 -8.71 10.56
CA VAL A 66 2.18 -9.99 10.09
C VAL A 66 2.98 -10.70 11.18
N LEU A 67 3.78 -10.00 11.97
CA LEU A 67 4.57 -10.60 13.05
C LEU A 67 3.73 -11.30 14.13
N ARG A 68 2.44 -10.97 14.25
CA ARG A 68 1.51 -11.58 15.23
C ARG A 68 0.83 -12.84 14.70
N VAL A 69 0.69 -12.96 13.38
CA VAL A 69 -0.26 -13.88 12.73
C VAL A 69 0.40 -14.79 11.71
N ALA A 70 1.49 -14.36 11.08
CA ALA A 70 2.19 -15.12 10.07
C ALA A 70 3.20 -16.10 10.69
N PRO A 71 3.42 -17.26 10.06
CA PRO A 71 4.45 -18.20 10.47
C PRO A 71 5.84 -17.56 10.38
N LYS A 72 6.67 -17.86 11.37
CA LYS A 72 8.06 -17.40 11.46
C LYS A 72 8.99 -18.54 11.07
N SER A 73 10.06 -18.23 10.37
CA SER A 73 11.13 -19.15 10.02
C SER A 73 12.40 -18.81 10.79
N GLU A 74 13.19 -19.80 11.16
CA GLU A 74 14.44 -19.57 11.90
C GLU A 74 15.55 -18.97 11.01
N THR A 75 15.53 -19.26 9.71
CA THR A 75 16.55 -18.81 8.75
C THR A 75 15.91 -18.07 7.57
N SER A 76 16.68 -17.16 6.96
CA SER A 76 16.26 -16.42 5.76
C SER A 76 15.95 -17.38 4.61
N LEU A 77 16.80 -18.39 4.42
CA LEU A 77 16.64 -19.40 3.38
C LEU A 77 15.32 -20.17 3.53
N ALA A 78 14.97 -20.60 4.75
CA ALA A 78 13.70 -21.29 4.97
C ALA A 78 12.49 -20.40 4.64
N CYS A 79 12.58 -19.11 4.92
CA CYS A 79 11.55 -18.15 4.58
C CYS A 79 11.45 -17.94 3.06
N GLU A 80 12.57 -17.70 2.37
CA GLU A 80 12.61 -17.45 0.91
C GLU A 80 12.23 -18.68 0.07
N LEU A 81 12.29 -19.89 0.64
CA LEU A 81 11.77 -21.09 -0.01
C LEU A 81 10.24 -21.15 -0.01
N ALA A 82 9.60 -20.60 1.02
CA ALA A 82 8.15 -20.60 1.20
C ALA A 82 7.49 -19.31 0.69
N TYR A 83 8.19 -18.18 0.72
CA TYR A 83 7.62 -16.85 0.43
C TYR A 83 8.47 -16.07 -0.57
N ALA A 84 7.81 -15.18 -1.32
CA ALA A 84 8.49 -14.39 -2.35
C ALA A 84 9.47 -13.35 -1.77
N GLU A 85 9.13 -12.77 -0.63
CA GLU A 85 9.96 -11.81 0.07
C GLU A 85 9.87 -12.04 1.58
N CYS A 86 10.98 -11.85 2.27
CA CYS A 86 11.10 -12.03 3.71
C CYS A 86 11.83 -10.87 4.37
N PHE A 87 11.51 -10.61 5.63
CA PHE A 87 12.21 -9.62 6.45
C PHE A 87 12.58 -10.23 7.80
N GLU A 88 13.68 -9.75 8.37
CA GLU A 88 14.13 -10.16 9.68
C GLU A 88 13.25 -9.52 10.76
N THR A 89 12.83 -10.33 11.74
CA THR A 89 12.00 -9.85 12.83
C THR A 89 12.87 -9.26 13.96
N PRO A 90 12.37 -8.28 14.73
CA PRO A 90 13.12 -7.70 15.85
C PRO A 90 13.47 -8.71 16.97
N GLN A 91 12.81 -9.87 16.98
CA GLN A 91 12.95 -10.93 17.98
C GLN A 91 13.89 -12.04 17.51
N GLY A 92 14.50 -11.90 16.33
CA GLY A 92 15.21 -12.97 15.63
C GLY A 92 14.29 -13.80 14.72
N GLY A 93 14.86 -14.39 13.69
CA GLY A 93 14.13 -15.14 12.67
C GLY A 93 13.53 -14.25 11.57
N PHE A 94 12.79 -14.88 10.66
CA PHE A 94 12.31 -14.28 9.41
C PHE A 94 10.81 -14.47 9.25
N ALA A 95 10.13 -13.45 8.73
CA ALA A 95 8.70 -13.46 8.43
C ALA A 95 8.47 -12.99 6.99
N PRO A 96 7.36 -13.39 6.35
CA PRO A 96 7.04 -12.96 5.00
C PRO A 96 6.77 -11.45 4.94
N SER A 97 7.28 -10.78 3.90
CA SER A 97 7.04 -9.36 3.68
C SER A 97 5.55 -9.10 3.37
N PRO A 98 4.86 -8.22 4.10
CA PRO A 98 3.49 -7.87 3.81
C PRO A 98 3.37 -6.99 2.56
N SER A 99 2.41 -7.34 1.72
CA SER A 99 1.75 -6.40 0.81
C SER A 99 0.46 -5.92 1.46
N PHE A 100 0.24 -4.62 1.55
CA PHE A 100 -0.93 -4.04 2.18
C PHE A 100 -1.60 -3.02 1.27
N CYS A 101 -2.84 -2.71 1.59
CA CYS A 101 -3.60 -1.66 0.93
C CYS A 101 -4.23 -0.74 2.00
N LEU A 102 -4.35 0.55 1.70
CA LEU A 102 -4.80 1.57 2.67
C LEU A 102 -6.33 1.65 2.74
N ARG A 103 -6.86 1.86 3.95
CA ARG A 103 -8.30 2.02 4.17
C ARG A 103 -8.88 3.26 3.49
N SER A 104 -8.15 4.37 3.51
CA SER A 104 -8.58 5.62 2.91
C SER A 104 -7.38 6.46 2.45
N PRO A 105 -7.59 7.39 1.50
CA PRO A 105 -6.57 8.37 1.13
C PRO A 105 -6.13 9.17 2.35
N GLY A 106 -4.83 9.12 2.67
CA GLY A 106 -4.25 9.86 3.79
C GLY A 106 -4.31 9.17 5.15
N SER A 107 -4.85 7.95 5.25
CA SER A 107 -4.71 7.11 6.45
C SER A 107 -3.46 6.23 6.34
N SER A 108 -2.76 6.02 7.46
CA SER A 108 -1.70 5.00 7.57
C SER A 108 -2.23 3.63 7.99
N ASP A 109 -3.54 3.46 8.13
CA ASP A 109 -4.14 2.20 8.54
C ASP A 109 -4.33 1.26 7.34
N PRO A 110 -3.69 0.07 7.36
CA PRO A 110 -3.93 -0.94 6.35
C PRO A 110 -5.37 -1.48 6.50
N ALA A 111 -6.13 -1.51 5.42
CA ALA A 111 -7.44 -2.16 5.39
C ALA A 111 -7.32 -3.66 5.11
N GLU A 112 -6.36 -4.04 4.28
CA GLU A 112 -6.05 -5.45 3.98
C GLU A 112 -4.54 -5.65 4.00
N VAL A 113 -4.11 -6.79 4.54
CA VAL A 113 -2.72 -7.23 4.54
C VAL A 113 -2.67 -8.62 3.92
N ARG A 114 -1.70 -8.84 3.04
CA ARG A 114 -1.46 -10.10 2.33
C ARG A 114 0.03 -10.40 2.30
N TYR A 115 0.39 -11.65 2.10
CA TYR A 115 1.76 -12.04 1.74
C TYR A 115 1.74 -12.99 0.53
N LEU A 116 2.88 -13.09 -0.14
CA LEU A 116 3.06 -13.93 -1.32
C LEU A 116 3.75 -15.24 -0.93
N GLU A 117 3.03 -16.34 -1.03
CA GLU A 117 3.51 -17.71 -0.78
C GLU A 117 3.83 -18.41 -2.09
N TYR A 118 4.94 -19.14 -2.16
CA TYR A 118 5.26 -20.01 -3.28
C TYR A 118 4.44 -21.29 -3.23
N VAL A 119 3.70 -21.55 -4.30
CA VAL A 119 2.94 -22.78 -4.50
C VAL A 119 3.46 -23.46 -5.77
N SER A 120 3.63 -24.78 -5.72
CA SER A 120 3.91 -25.57 -6.91
C SER A 120 2.63 -25.76 -7.73
N ASP A 121 2.68 -25.38 -9.00
CA ASP A 121 1.61 -25.72 -9.94
C ASP A 121 1.72 -27.21 -10.36
N ARG A 122 0.69 -27.78 -10.98
CA ARG A 122 0.65 -29.16 -11.51
C ARG A 122 1.80 -29.47 -12.48
N MET A 123 2.43 -28.42 -13.02
CA MET A 123 3.58 -28.48 -13.92
C MET A 123 4.94 -28.26 -13.19
N ASN A 124 4.98 -28.32 -11.85
CA ASN A 124 6.16 -28.02 -11.01
C ASN A 124 6.79 -26.63 -11.24
N ARG A 125 6.00 -25.66 -11.72
CA ARG A 125 6.43 -24.26 -11.81
C ARG A 125 6.14 -23.58 -10.47
N ARG A 126 7.10 -22.81 -9.95
CA ARG A 126 6.88 -21.95 -8.78
C ARG A 126 5.97 -20.80 -9.19
N LYS A 127 4.77 -20.76 -8.59
CA LYS A 127 3.81 -19.66 -8.75
C LYS A 127 3.62 -18.99 -7.39
N THR A 128 3.49 -17.67 -7.37
CA THR A 128 3.14 -16.96 -6.14
C THR A 128 1.62 -16.95 -5.97
N ARG A 129 1.16 -17.33 -4.78
CA ARG A 129 -0.22 -17.21 -4.32
C ARG A 129 -0.30 -16.10 -3.29
N GLU A 130 -1.27 -15.22 -3.44
CA GLU A 130 -1.60 -14.24 -2.40
C GLU A 130 -2.38 -14.92 -1.29
N VAL A 131 -1.86 -14.82 -0.07
CA VAL A 131 -2.54 -15.26 1.15
C VAL A 131 -2.94 -14.02 1.93
N ARG A 132 -4.24 -13.87 2.15
CA ARG A 132 -4.82 -12.79 2.93
C ARG A 132 -4.70 -13.09 4.43
N VAL A 133 -4.40 -12.04 5.18
CA VAL A 133 -4.29 -12.08 6.63
C VAL A 133 -5.38 -11.18 7.19
N ASP A 134 -6.32 -11.78 7.91
CA ASP A 134 -7.46 -11.10 8.56
C ASP A 134 -7.26 -11.01 10.08
#